data_AF-A0A7Y4IQ39-F1
#
_entry.id   AF-A0A7Y4IQ39-F1
#
_cell.length_a   1.000
_cell.length_b   1.000
_cell.length_c   1.000
_cell.angle_alpha   90.00
_cell.angle_beta   90.00
_cell.angle_gamma   90.00
#
_symmetry.space_group_name_H-M   'P 1'
#
loop_
_entity.id
_entity.type
_entity.pdbx_description
1 polymer ?
#
loop_
_entity_poly.entity_id
_entity_poly.type
_entity_poly.pdbx_seq_one_letter_code
_entity_poly.pdbx_strand_id
1 'polypeptide(L)'
;MGLENGLKFEADMAPMQALRLLADQFGLSWGDESHLIGPALWIWAMGLDEESRSLFEEDFHFKPTMLVGFRLNPNSPEYAAGCRTMLRASLLLLEHGRDGVLLFNGEHIVLQRIGGVLTLNADRGNWTDGLHLANEITVPYKIQPLNSPLL
;
A
#
# COMPACT_ATOMS: atom_id res chain seq x y z
N MET A 1 -17.34 9.91 3.06
CA MET A 1 -15.97 10.05 2.50
C MET A 1 -15.28 8.72 2.69
N GLY A 2 -14.77 8.11 1.63
CA GLY A 2 -13.99 6.86 1.75
C GLY A 2 -12.59 7.18 2.25
N LEU A 3 -12.05 6.32 3.11
CA LEU A 3 -10.64 6.38 3.48
C LEU A 3 -9.85 5.69 2.37
N GLU A 4 -8.97 6.43 1.71
CA GLU A 4 -8.22 5.95 0.56
C GLU A 4 -6.74 5.83 0.93
N ASN A 5 -6.16 4.67 0.65
CA ASN A 5 -4.73 4.46 0.76
C ASN A 5 -4.18 4.18 -0.63
N GLY A 6 -3.00 4.70 -0.93
CA GLY A 6 -2.33 4.48 -2.21
C GLY A 6 -0.90 4.01 -1.98
N LEU A 7 -0.59 2.79 -2.44
CA LEU A 7 0.79 2.34 -2.56
C LEU A 7 1.37 2.84 -3.88
N LYS A 8 2.35 3.73 -3.81
CA LYS A 8 3.15 4.15 -4.96
C LYS A 8 4.50 3.45 -4.87
N PHE A 9 4.90 2.72 -5.90
CA PHE A 9 6.16 1.96 -5.87
C PHE A 9 6.78 1.76 -7.25
N GLU A 10 8.08 1.53 -7.25
CA GLU A 10 8.84 1.04 -8.40
C GLU A 10 8.53 -0.45 -8.60
N ALA A 11 7.68 -0.72 -9.57
CA ALA A 11 7.23 -2.05 -9.88
C ALA A 11 7.94 -2.63 -11.10
N ASP A 12 8.31 -3.90 -11.00
CA ASP A 12 8.81 -4.72 -12.11
C ASP A 12 7.67 -5.48 -12.82
N MET A 13 6.41 -5.09 -12.58
CA MET A 13 5.21 -5.73 -13.13
C MET A 13 4.16 -4.72 -13.59
N ALA A 14 3.27 -5.17 -14.49
CA ALA A 14 2.14 -4.36 -14.96
C ALA A 14 0.98 -4.33 -13.94
N PRO A 15 0.12 -3.30 -13.94
CA PRO A 15 -1.02 -3.18 -13.01
C PRO A 15 -1.93 -4.40 -12.95
N MET A 16 -2.25 -5.00 -14.10
CA MET A 16 -3.09 -6.19 -14.15
C MET A 16 -2.42 -7.43 -13.53
N GLN A 17 -1.09 -7.52 -13.62
CA GLN A 17 -0.33 -8.59 -12.98
C GLN A 17 -0.34 -8.43 -11.45
N ALA A 18 -0.23 -7.18 -10.97
CA ALA A 18 -0.36 -6.88 -9.54
C ALA A 18 -1.74 -7.29 -9.00
N LEU A 19 -2.82 -6.93 -9.70
CA LEU A 19 -4.17 -7.34 -9.28
C LEU A 19 -4.37 -8.87 -9.31
N ARG A 20 -3.87 -9.57 -10.34
CA ARG A 20 -3.91 -11.04 -10.38
C ARG A 20 -3.17 -11.67 -9.20
N LEU A 21 -1.96 -11.18 -8.92
CA LEU A 21 -1.17 -11.62 -7.77
C LEU A 21 -1.94 -11.45 -6.45
N LEU A 22 -2.58 -10.29 -6.25
CA LEU A 22 -3.38 -10.03 -5.06
C LEU A 22 -4.62 -10.91 -4.98
N ALA A 23 -5.31 -11.14 -6.10
CA ALA A 23 -6.47 -12.03 -6.15
C ALA A 23 -6.11 -13.45 -5.72
N ASP A 24 -5.02 -13.99 -6.27
CA ASP A 24 -4.57 -15.36 -6.00
C ASP A 24 -4.08 -15.53 -4.55
N GLN A 25 -3.31 -14.56 -4.03
CA GLN A 25 -2.71 -14.67 -2.69
C GLN A 25 -3.69 -14.42 -1.56
N PHE A 26 -4.69 -13.55 -1.77
CA PHE A 26 -5.63 -13.14 -0.72
C PHE A 26 -7.06 -13.65 -0.93
N GLY A 27 -7.30 -14.45 -1.97
CA GLY A 27 -8.63 -14.98 -2.29
C GLY A 27 -9.64 -13.87 -2.61
N LEU A 28 -9.19 -12.78 -3.24
CA LEU A 28 -10.05 -11.65 -3.58
C LEU A 28 -10.85 -11.96 -4.85
N SER A 29 -12.06 -11.42 -4.91
CA SER A 29 -12.92 -11.57 -6.08
C SER A 29 -12.72 -10.41 -7.03
N TRP A 30 -12.84 -10.66 -8.34
CA TRP A 30 -12.94 -9.59 -9.33
C TRP A 30 -14.33 -8.94 -9.23
N GLY A 31 -14.37 -7.62 -9.12
CA GLY A 31 -15.63 -6.87 -9.22
C GLY A 31 -15.99 -6.55 -10.67
N ASP A 32 -14.97 -6.23 -11.47
CA ASP A 32 -15.00 -6.17 -12.93
C ASP A 32 -13.58 -6.45 -13.48
N GLU A 33 -13.31 -6.10 -14.73
CA GLU A 33 -12.01 -6.31 -15.38
C GLU A 33 -10.87 -5.43 -14.83
N SER A 34 -11.16 -4.47 -13.96
CA SER A 34 -10.24 -3.41 -13.53
C SER A 34 -9.97 -3.36 -12.03
N HIS A 35 -10.73 -4.10 -11.22
CA HIS A 35 -10.62 -4.01 -9.77
C HIS A 35 -11.00 -5.30 -9.02
N LEU A 36 -10.49 -5.40 -7.80
CA LEU A 36 -10.78 -6.48 -6.85
C LEU A 36 -11.68 -5.98 -5.72
N ILE A 37 -12.45 -6.91 -5.18
CA ILE A 37 -13.33 -6.74 -4.04
C ILE A 37 -12.93 -7.79 -2.99
N GLY A 38 -12.78 -7.33 -1.75
CA GLY A 38 -12.64 -8.16 -0.57
C GLY A 38 -13.47 -7.60 0.60
N PRO A 39 -13.37 -8.22 1.79
CA PRO A 39 -14.06 -7.76 2.99
C PRO A 39 -13.76 -6.30 3.29
N ALA A 40 -14.79 -5.44 3.24
CA ALA A 40 -14.71 -3.98 3.38
C ALA A 40 -13.68 -3.27 2.48
N LEU A 41 -13.20 -3.89 1.40
CA LEU A 41 -12.03 -3.44 0.65
C LEU A 41 -12.27 -3.49 -0.87
N TRP A 42 -11.88 -2.41 -1.53
CA TRP A 42 -11.84 -2.30 -2.99
C TRP A 42 -10.42 -1.94 -3.43
N ILE A 43 -9.87 -2.67 -4.40
CA ILE A 43 -8.47 -2.54 -4.84
C ILE A 43 -8.41 -2.34 -6.35
N TRP A 44 -7.62 -1.36 -6.78
CA TRP A 44 -7.39 -1.05 -8.18
C TRP A 44 -5.92 -0.70 -8.40
N ALA A 45 -5.45 -0.78 -9.65
CA ALA A 45 -4.06 -0.47 -9.98
C ALA A 45 -3.95 0.28 -11.31
N MET A 46 -3.01 1.21 -11.40
CA MET A 46 -2.69 1.93 -12.63
C MET A 46 -1.20 2.28 -12.73
N GLY A 47 -0.73 2.48 -13.96
CA GLY A 47 0.58 3.11 -14.19
C GLY A 47 0.52 4.61 -13.88
N LEU A 48 1.65 5.20 -13.51
CA LEU A 48 1.79 6.64 -13.29
C LEU A 48 2.35 7.34 -14.53
N ASP A 49 1.83 8.54 -14.83
CA ASP A 49 2.37 9.40 -15.89
C ASP A 49 3.65 10.12 -15.45
N GLU A 50 4.42 10.64 -16.41
CA GLU A 50 5.74 11.22 -16.11
C GLU A 50 5.68 12.44 -15.17
N GLU A 51 4.60 13.22 -15.23
CA GLU A 51 4.36 14.34 -14.33
C GLU A 51 4.22 13.88 -12.88
N SER A 52 3.33 12.92 -12.63
CA SER A 52 3.12 12.33 -11.30
C SER A 52 4.39 11.68 -10.74
N ARG A 53 5.19 11.07 -11.62
CA ARG A 53 6.45 10.43 -11.26
C ARG A 53 7.52 11.45 -10.86
N SER A 54 7.58 12.57 -11.57
CA SER A 54 8.55 13.63 -11.31
C SER A 54 8.26 14.34 -10.00
N LEU A 55 6.98 14.70 -9.75
CA LEU A 55 6.57 15.29 -8.47
C LEU A 55 6.91 14.37 -7.29
N PHE A 56 6.67 13.07 -7.45
CA PHE A 56 6.97 12.12 -6.39
C PHE A 56 8.47 11.94 -6.12
N GLU A 57 9.31 12.05 -7.15
CA GLU A 57 10.77 11.99 -7.01
C GLU A 57 11.32 13.17 -6.20
N GLU A 58 10.72 14.36 -6.33
CA GLU A 58 11.12 15.53 -5.55
C GLU A 58 10.94 15.29 -4.04
N ASP A 59 9.82 14.68 -3.65
CA ASP A 59 9.44 14.45 -2.26
C ASP A 59 10.10 13.21 -1.62
N PHE A 60 10.21 12.12 -2.39
CA PHE A 60 10.61 10.81 -1.87
C PHE A 60 11.91 10.26 -2.46
N HIS A 61 12.53 10.97 -3.41
CA HIS A 61 13.80 10.62 -4.04
C HIS A 61 13.80 9.28 -4.80
N PHE A 62 12.63 8.82 -5.26
CA PHE A 62 12.50 7.71 -6.20
C PHE A 62 11.31 7.92 -7.16
N LYS A 63 11.33 7.25 -8.31
CA LYS A 63 10.32 7.38 -9.37
C LYS A 63 9.38 6.18 -9.40
N PRO A 64 8.24 6.18 -8.68
CA PRO A 64 7.29 5.08 -8.75
C PRO A 64 6.81 4.88 -10.18
N THR A 65 6.46 3.64 -10.55
CA THR A 65 5.90 3.34 -11.89
C THR A 65 4.44 2.94 -11.81
N MET A 66 3.98 2.53 -10.63
CA MET A 66 2.63 2.06 -10.39
C MET A 66 2.04 2.66 -9.11
N LEU A 67 0.73 2.90 -9.15
CA LEU A 67 -0.13 3.16 -8.01
C LEU A 67 -1.09 1.98 -7.84
N VAL A 68 -1.17 1.43 -6.63
CA VAL A 68 -2.24 0.52 -6.20
C VAL A 68 -3.06 1.22 -5.13
N GLY A 69 -4.33 1.47 -5.46
CA GLY A 69 -5.26 2.14 -4.57
C GLY A 69 -6.13 1.15 -3.80
N PHE A 70 -6.35 1.46 -2.53
CA PHE A 70 -7.14 0.69 -1.58
C PHE A 70 -8.21 1.61 -0.97
N ARG A 71 -9.47 1.34 -1.28
CA ARG A 71 -10.61 2.02 -0.67
C ARG A 71 -11.24 1.12 0.36
N LEU A 72 -11.23 1.57 1.62
CA LEU A 72 -11.84 0.86 2.74
C LEU A 72 -13.21 1.43 3.07
N ASN A 73 -14.15 0.56 3.45
CA ASN A 73 -15.44 0.95 4.00
C ASN A 73 -15.37 0.97 5.54
N PRO A 74 -15.22 2.14 6.21
CA PRO A 74 -15.11 2.23 7.66
C PRO A 74 -16.40 1.83 8.40
N ASN A 75 -17.54 1.78 7.71
CA ASN A 75 -18.82 1.39 8.30
C ASN A 75 -19.07 -0.12 8.23
N SER A 76 -18.18 -0.89 7.59
CA SER A 76 -18.31 -2.35 7.54
C SER A 76 -17.83 -2.98 8.85
N PRO A 77 -18.53 -4.01 9.38
CA PRO A 77 -17.99 -4.81 10.48
C PRO A 77 -16.67 -5.52 10.13
N GLU A 78 -16.35 -5.63 8.85
CA GLU A 78 -15.12 -6.25 8.34
C GLU A 78 -13.96 -5.27 8.15
N TYR A 79 -14.11 -4.00 8.57
CA TYR A 79 -13.10 -2.96 8.35
C TYR A 79 -11.69 -3.37 8.81
N ALA A 80 -11.58 -4.00 9.99
CA ALA A 80 -10.29 -4.48 10.49
C ALA A 80 -9.66 -5.55 9.60
N ALA A 81 -10.48 -6.45 9.02
CA ALA A 81 -10.00 -7.45 8.06
C ALA A 81 -9.54 -6.78 6.76
N GLY A 82 -10.29 -5.78 6.26
CA GLY A 82 -9.89 -4.98 5.11
C GLY A 82 -8.55 -4.27 5.32
N CYS A 83 -8.36 -3.62 6.48
CA CYS A 83 -7.08 -2.99 6.85
C CYS A 83 -5.93 -4.01 6.86
N ARG A 84 -6.15 -5.19 7.44
CA ARG A 84 -5.14 -6.27 7.47
C ARG A 84 -4.76 -6.73 6.07
N THR A 85 -5.74 -6.94 5.20
CA THR A 85 -5.52 -7.33 3.80
C THR A 85 -4.77 -6.24 3.04
N MET A 86 -5.14 -4.97 3.17
CA MET A 86 -4.43 -3.84 2.55
C MET A 86 -2.94 -3.81 2.94
N LEU A 87 -2.64 -3.94 4.23
CA LEU A 87 -1.27 -3.88 4.73
C LEU A 87 -0.45 -5.08 4.23
N ARG A 88 -1.01 -6.29 4.26
CA ARG A 88 -0.38 -7.49 3.72
C ARG A 88 -0.16 -7.41 2.20
N ALA A 89 -1.17 -6.93 1.47
CA ALA A 89 -1.08 -6.71 0.03
C ALA A 89 0.02 -5.71 -0.30
N SER A 90 0.14 -4.63 0.48
CA SER A 90 1.19 -3.63 0.28
C SER A 90 2.59 -4.22 0.51
N LEU A 91 2.77 -5.00 1.56
CA LEU A 91 4.03 -5.69 1.84
C LEU A 91 4.40 -6.68 0.73
N LEU A 92 3.45 -7.51 0.29
CA LEU A 92 3.64 -8.46 -0.80
C LEU A 92 4.06 -7.74 -2.09
N LEU A 93 3.39 -6.65 -2.46
CA LEU A 93 3.74 -5.90 -3.68
C LEU A 93 5.14 -5.29 -3.57
N LEU A 94 5.52 -4.80 -2.40
CA LEU A 94 6.87 -4.29 -2.15
C LEU A 94 7.94 -5.38 -2.26
N GLU A 95 7.64 -6.65 -1.94
CA GLU A 95 8.57 -7.77 -2.17
C GLU A 95 8.85 -7.99 -3.67
N HIS A 96 7.89 -7.65 -4.54
CA HIS A 96 8.01 -7.71 -6.00
C HIS A 96 8.35 -6.37 -6.65
N GLY A 97 8.83 -5.40 -5.86
CA GLY A 97 9.28 -4.10 -6.33
C GLY A 97 10.55 -3.65 -5.63
N ARG A 98 10.91 -2.39 -5.86
CA ARG A 98 12.07 -1.75 -5.24
C ARG A 98 11.61 -0.82 -4.13
N ASP A 99 11.64 0.48 -4.39
CA ASP A 99 11.23 1.49 -3.44
C ASP A 99 9.74 1.79 -3.56
N GLY A 100 9.10 2.11 -2.44
CA GLY A 100 7.67 2.35 -2.40
C GLY A 100 7.17 2.89 -1.08
N VAL A 101 6.06 3.62 -1.14
CA VAL A 101 5.42 4.28 0.00
C VAL A 101 3.93 4.04 -0.05
N LEU A 102 3.36 3.57 1.07
CA LEU A 102 1.92 3.52 1.28
C LEU A 102 1.48 4.81 1.95
N LEU A 103 0.67 5.59 1.25
CA LEU A 103 0.12 6.86 1.74
C LEU A 103 -1.34 6.68 2.11
N PHE A 104 -1.78 7.34 3.18
CA PHE A 104 -3.17 7.48 3.55
C PHE A 104 -3.64 8.89 3.21
N ASN A 105 -4.77 8.97 2.49
CA ASN A 105 -5.33 10.20 1.94
C ASN A 105 -4.29 11.03 1.18
N GLY A 106 -3.35 10.36 0.51
CA GLY A 106 -2.31 11.00 -0.30
C GLY A 106 -1.20 11.69 0.49
N GLU A 107 -1.34 11.87 1.81
CA GLU A 107 -0.44 12.72 2.60
C GLU A 107 0.30 11.94 3.67
N HIS A 108 -0.37 11.09 4.45
CA HIS A 108 0.27 10.46 5.62
C HIS A 108 0.93 9.13 5.29
N ILE A 109 2.21 8.98 5.60
CA ILE A 109 2.94 7.72 5.39
C ILE A 109 2.44 6.65 6.37
N VAL A 110 2.04 5.49 5.85
CA VAL A 110 1.68 4.31 6.65
C VAL A 110 2.88 3.38 6.80
N LEU A 111 3.61 3.17 5.71
CA LEU A 111 4.91 2.50 5.64
C LEU A 111 5.68 3.00 4.42
N GLN A 112 6.98 2.75 4.41
CA GLN A 112 7.83 2.93 3.23
C GLN A 112 8.91 1.87 3.17
N ARG A 113 9.35 1.50 1.97
CA ARG A 113 10.58 0.78 1.69
C ARG A 113 11.42 1.67 0.79
N ILE A 114 12.56 2.15 1.29
CA ILE A 114 13.46 3.04 0.53
C ILE A 114 14.88 2.52 0.67
N GLY A 115 15.62 2.38 -0.43
CA GLY A 115 16.95 1.79 -0.44
C GLY A 115 16.95 0.37 0.14
N GLY A 116 15.85 -0.37 -0.02
CA GLY A 116 15.66 -1.72 0.54
C GLY A 116 15.33 -1.79 2.03
N VAL A 117 15.26 -0.66 2.75
CA VAL A 117 14.93 -0.63 4.18
C VAL A 117 13.44 -0.41 4.38
N LEU A 118 12.74 -1.42 4.91
CA LEU A 118 11.33 -1.31 5.31
C LEU A 118 11.21 -0.53 6.64
N THR A 119 10.41 0.52 6.62
CA THR A 119 10.09 1.34 7.79
C THR A 119 8.59 1.44 7.96
N LEU A 120 8.12 1.08 9.15
CA LEU A 120 6.71 1.12 9.54
C LEU A 120 6.47 2.39 10.37
N ASN A 121 5.44 3.17 10.03
CA ASN A 121 5.17 4.41 10.76
C ASN A 121 4.59 4.11 12.15
N ALA A 122 5.32 4.47 13.20
CA ALA A 122 4.90 4.31 14.59
C ALA A 122 3.60 5.08 14.92
N ASP A 123 3.38 6.24 14.30
CA ASP A 123 2.28 7.15 14.64
C ASP A 123 0.90 6.68 14.16
N ARG A 124 0.86 5.58 13.40
CA ARG A 124 -0.37 5.07 12.78
C ARG A 124 -1.06 3.98 13.60
N GLY A 125 -0.43 3.47 14.67
CA GLY A 125 -0.97 2.43 15.56
C GLY A 125 -1.15 1.04 14.93
N ASN A 126 -1.28 0.95 13.60
CA ASN A 126 -1.56 -0.27 12.82
C ASN A 126 -0.61 -1.44 13.06
N TRP A 127 0.62 -1.17 13.51
CA TRP A 127 1.72 -2.14 13.52
C TRP A 127 1.93 -2.80 14.87
N THR A 128 1.78 -2.02 15.95
CA THR A 128 2.03 -2.43 17.33
C THR A 128 0.74 -2.70 18.10
N ASP A 129 -0.33 -1.97 17.78
CA ASP A 129 -1.61 -2.03 18.48
C ASP A 129 -2.74 -2.49 17.54
N GLY A 130 -3.64 -3.33 18.05
CA GLY A 130 -4.83 -3.79 17.32
C GLY A 130 -4.57 -4.95 16.33
N LEU A 131 -3.81 -4.72 15.26
CA LEU A 131 -3.62 -5.74 14.18
C LEU A 131 -2.41 -6.65 14.38
N HIS A 132 -1.42 -6.24 15.19
CA HIS A 132 -0.18 -6.98 15.50
C HIS A 132 0.57 -7.54 14.27
N LEU A 133 0.49 -6.83 13.15
CA LEU A 133 1.06 -7.25 11.86
C LEU A 133 2.58 -7.30 11.83
N ALA A 134 3.26 -6.64 12.78
CA ALA A 134 4.71 -6.70 12.91
C ALA A 134 5.25 -8.15 12.99
N ASN A 135 4.48 -9.06 13.61
CA ASN A 135 4.84 -10.47 13.74
C ASN A 135 4.79 -11.27 12.42
N GLU A 136 4.19 -10.69 11.37
CA GLU A 136 4.01 -11.33 10.08
C GLU A 136 5.07 -10.88 9.06
N ILE A 137 5.86 -9.87 9.40
CA ILE A 137 6.89 -9.32 8.52
C ILE A 137 8.16 -10.16 8.67
N THR A 138 8.56 -10.80 7.58
CA THR A 138 9.72 -11.70 7.54
C THR A 138 11.00 -11.01 7.11
N VAL A 139 10.89 -9.79 6.55
CA VAL A 139 12.03 -8.97 6.13
C VAL A 139 12.51 -8.07 7.26
N PRO A 140 13.80 -7.68 7.31
CA PRO A 140 14.27 -6.70 8.26
C PRO A 140 13.49 -5.38 8.15
N TYR A 141 12.97 -4.90 9.28
CA TYR A 141 12.23 -3.64 9.34
C TYR A 141 12.60 -2.81 10.56
N LYS A 142 12.23 -1.52 10.52
CA LYS A 142 12.28 -0.60 11.66
C LYS A 142 10.90 -0.03 11.92
N ILE A 143 10.61 0.27 13.18
CA ILE A 143 9.44 1.05 13.59
C ILE A 143 9.96 2.38 14.10
N GLN A 144 9.55 3.47 13.44
CA GLN A 144 9.88 4.83 13.87
C GLN A 144 8.82 5.80 13.34
N PRO A 145 8.69 7.00 13.93
CA PRO A 145 7.89 8.06 13.35
C PRO A 145 8.33 8.38 11.93
N LEU A 146 7.37 8.55 11.03
CA LEU A 146 7.60 9.01 9.66
C LEU A 146 6.78 10.27 9.42
N ASN A 147 7.48 11.40 9.30
CA ASN A 147 6.88 12.65 8.84
C ASN A 147 6.72 12.57 7.32
N SER A 148 5.59 13.01 6.81
CA SER A 148 5.41 13.12 5.37
C SER A 148 6.07 14.41 4.86
N PRO A 149 6.82 14.36 3.76
CA PRO A 149 7.28 15.57 3.07
C PRO A 149 6.14 16.39 2.46
N LEU A 150 4.93 15.81 2.39
CA LEU A 150 3.73 16.42 1.81
C LEU A 150 2.95 17.31 2.79
N LEU A 151 3.45 17.50 4.01
CA LEU A 151 2.78 18.20 5.12
C LEU A 151 3.65 19.27 5.77
#